data_AF-C3ZNG1-F1
#
_entry.id   AF-C3ZNG1-F1
#
_cell.length_a   1.000
_cell.length_b   1.000
_cell.length_c   1.000
_cell.angle_alpha   90.00
_cell.angle_beta   90.00
_cell.angle_gamma   90.00
#
_symmetry.space_group_name_H-M   'P 1'
#
loop_
_entity.id
_entity.type
_entity.pdbx_description
1 polymer ?
#
loop_
_entity_poly.entity_id
_entity_poly.type
_entity_poly.pdbx_seq_one_letter_code
_entity_poly.pdbx_strand_id
1 'polypeptide(L)'
;MLATAHDTLDRKVGELTRSVSDLQLGQEYLQQVILYGRDEKRLRNMLDTHAEMEIRNGQYELPGHNIQAWADSVLSYRSDGVDQVLYNLLDMVKPHSGVFGGKSLMEICHLRLIDRDNLEKYTEKMQQKAAQVYGLIGGGYAVWITALRIKDRASEIPAKTREMKSELSTVGTSLLKYTKPKNWRADWRCGPAYPADNGKPAKCHPDSKFPCCSPNNWCGNTANHCGCAGCVDFRGKAWRDDLRCGAGYPAPNGQPAKCDPDGKYPCCSPGKWCGKTTDHCDCSGCVDYREKAWRDDFRCGAGYPAPNGQPAKCDPDGIYPCCSKYNWCGNTADHCDCSGCVNYFSLGL
;
A
#
# COMPACT_ATOMS: atom_id res chain seq x y z
N MET A 1 13.30 -32.62 6.47
CA MET A 1 12.84 -31.64 5.45
C MET A 1 12.38 -30.31 6.06
N LEU A 2 11.56 -30.29 7.12
CA LEU A 2 11.15 -29.03 7.78
C LEU A 2 12.30 -28.32 8.51
N ALA A 3 13.14 -29.02 9.28
CA ALA A 3 14.27 -28.42 10.01
C ALA A 3 15.28 -27.68 9.11
N THR A 4 15.66 -28.29 7.97
CA THR A 4 16.58 -27.70 6.98
C THR A 4 16.01 -26.48 6.25
N ALA A 5 14.69 -26.40 6.10
CA ALA A 5 14.02 -25.26 5.47
C ALA A 5 13.94 -24.05 6.41
N HIS A 6 13.81 -24.28 7.72
CA HIS A 6 13.75 -23.23 8.75
C HIS A 6 15.11 -22.56 8.95
N ASP A 7 16.18 -23.35 9.04
CA ASP A 7 17.56 -22.89 9.21
C ASP A 7 18.03 -22.05 7.99
N THR A 8 17.55 -22.43 6.80
CA THR A 8 17.79 -21.66 5.57
C THR A 8 17.02 -20.32 5.55
N LEU A 9 15.83 -20.26 6.16
CA LEU A 9 15.01 -19.05 6.17
C LEU A 9 15.61 -18.00 7.10
N ASP A 10 16.00 -18.40 8.32
CA ASP A 10 16.57 -17.47 9.30
C ASP A 10 17.88 -16.82 8.79
N ARG A 11 18.83 -17.64 8.31
CA ARG A 11 20.07 -17.15 7.72
C ARG A 11 19.81 -16.13 6.59
N LYS A 12 18.84 -16.41 5.72
CA LYS A 12 18.46 -15.50 4.63
C LYS A 12 17.85 -14.21 5.16
N VAL A 13 17.01 -14.26 6.19
CA VAL A 13 16.46 -13.05 6.84
C VAL A 13 17.59 -12.23 7.47
N GLY A 14 18.58 -12.85 8.11
CA GLY A 14 19.75 -12.18 8.67
C GLY A 14 20.66 -11.53 7.62
N GLU A 15 20.87 -12.19 6.47
CA GLU A 15 21.60 -11.63 5.32
C GLU A 15 20.87 -10.42 4.73
N LEU A 16 19.57 -10.53 4.49
CA LEU A 16 18.74 -9.46 3.95
C LEU A 16 18.66 -8.27 4.92
N THR A 17 18.58 -8.53 6.22
CA THR A 17 18.59 -7.49 7.25
C THR A 17 19.85 -6.64 7.19
N ARG A 18 21.01 -7.29 7.07
CA ARG A 18 22.29 -6.58 6.92
C ARG A 18 22.32 -5.79 5.62
N SER A 19 21.84 -6.36 4.52
CA SER A 19 21.90 -5.74 3.19
C SER A 19 21.03 -4.49 3.05
N VAL A 20 20.03 -4.29 3.91
CA VAL A 20 19.12 -3.12 3.88
C VAL A 20 19.24 -2.20 5.09
N SER A 21 20.20 -2.47 5.99
CA SER A 21 20.41 -1.71 7.23
C SER A 21 20.78 -0.25 7.00
N ASP A 22 21.43 0.05 5.88
CA ASP A 22 21.80 1.39 5.43
C ASP A 22 20.61 2.23 4.99
N LEU A 23 19.43 1.65 4.77
CA LEU A 23 18.31 2.38 4.20
C LEU A 23 17.86 3.54 5.10
N GLN A 24 17.99 3.50 6.43
CA GLN A 24 17.47 4.51 7.38
C GLN A 24 16.02 4.96 7.09
N LEU A 25 15.27 5.43 8.07
CA LEU A 25 13.88 5.87 7.83
C LEU A 25 13.73 7.37 8.04
N GLY A 26 14.76 8.04 8.58
CA GLY A 26 14.84 9.49 8.77
C GLY A 26 14.31 9.89 10.14
N GLN A 27 14.68 11.09 10.60
CA GLN A 27 14.32 11.55 11.94
C GLN A 27 12.80 11.76 12.11
N GLU A 28 12.09 12.05 11.03
CA GLU A 28 10.63 12.27 11.03
C GLU A 28 9.81 11.01 11.39
N TYR A 29 10.40 9.81 11.31
CA TYR A 29 9.76 8.55 11.73
C TYR A 29 10.44 7.90 12.94
N LEU A 30 11.26 8.65 13.71
CA LEU A 30 12.14 8.09 14.74
C LEU A 30 11.41 7.16 15.74
N GLN A 31 10.21 7.53 16.19
CA GLN A 31 9.44 6.73 17.14
C GLN A 31 9.01 5.38 16.55
N GLN A 32 8.57 5.39 15.28
CA GLN A 32 8.14 4.22 14.54
C GLN A 32 9.32 3.31 14.18
N VAL A 33 10.47 3.90 13.88
CA VAL A 33 11.74 3.20 13.65
C VAL A 33 12.20 2.47 14.92
N ILE A 34 12.05 3.11 16.08
CA ILE A 34 12.40 2.50 17.38
C ILE A 34 11.46 1.32 17.68
N LEU A 35 10.15 1.49 17.45
CA LEU A 35 9.16 0.43 17.63
C LEU A 35 9.45 -0.74 16.68
N TYR A 36 9.65 -0.46 15.39
CA TYR A 36 9.98 -1.48 14.40
C TYR A 36 11.30 -2.20 14.70
N GLY A 37 12.36 -1.45 14.98
CA GLY A 37 13.66 -2.02 15.29
C GLY A 37 13.61 -2.90 16.54
N ARG A 38 12.77 -2.55 17.52
CA ARG A 38 12.50 -3.38 18.69
C ARG A 38 11.80 -4.69 18.31
N ASP A 39 10.74 -4.62 17.52
CA ASP A 39 9.95 -5.80 17.15
C ASP A 39 10.70 -6.72 16.17
N GLU A 40 11.44 -6.14 15.22
CA GLU A 40 12.35 -6.88 14.34
C GLU A 40 13.41 -7.62 15.17
N LYS A 41 14.06 -6.93 16.12
CA LYS A 41 15.06 -7.56 16.99
C LYS A 41 14.46 -8.67 17.85
N ARG A 42 13.27 -8.45 18.42
CA ARG A 42 12.56 -9.47 19.20
C ARG A 42 12.26 -10.70 18.36
N LEU A 43 11.72 -10.50 17.15
CA LEU A 43 11.41 -11.61 16.27
C LEU A 43 12.66 -12.37 15.85
N ARG A 44 13.74 -11.65 15.53
CA ARG A 44 15.02 -12.27 15.21
C ARG A 44 15.55 -13.12 16.36
N ASN A 45 15.50 -12.63 17.59
CA ASN A 45 15.90 -13.44 18.74
C ASN A 45 15.04 -14.72 18.89
N MET A 46 13.73 -14.63 18.63
CA MET A 46 12.84 -15.81 18.63
C MET A 46 13.21 -16.79 17.50
N LEU A 47 13.53 -16.28 16.31
CA LEU A 47 13.95 -17.07 15.15
C LEU A 47 15.32 -17.73 15.37
N ASP A 48 16.28 -17.02 15.95
CA ASP A 48 17.61 -17.53 16.29
C ASP A 48 17.45 -18.73 17.24
N THR A 49 16.66 -18.59 18.32
CA THR A 49 16.39 -19.72 19.25
C THR A 49 15.67 -20.87 18.55
N HIS A 50 14.72 -20.56 17.66
CA HIS A 50 13.96 -21.57 16.92
C HIS A 50 14.86 -22.34 15.92
N ALA A 51 15.84 -21.68 15.31
CA ALA A 51 16.78 -22.30 14.37
C ALA A 51 17.70 -23.33 15.07
N GLU A 52 18.04 -23.09 16.33
CA GLU A 52 18.87 -23.99 17.14
C GLU A 52 18.11 -25.23 17.67
N MET A 53 16.77 -25.26 17.55
CA MET A 53 15.97 -26.37 18.08
C MET A 53 16.12 -27.64 17.24
N GLU A 54 16.27 -28.77 17.92
CA GLU A 54 16.25 -30.10 17.32
C GLU A 54 14.88 -30.75 17.50
N ILE A 55 14.52 -31.66 16.58
CA ILE A 55 13.35 -32.52 16.75
C ILE A 55 13.85 -33.92 17.07
N ARG A 56 13.59 -34.39 18.29
CA ARG A 56 13.90 -35.76 18.75
C ARG A 56 12.61 -36.45 19.17
N ASN A 57 12.37 -37.64 18.63
CA ASN A 57 11.14 -38.43 18.88
C ASN A 57 9.82 -37.65 18.69
N GLY A 58 9.81 -36.68 17.76
CA GLY A 58 8.64 -35.83 17.48
C GLY A 58 8.43 -34.69 18.47
N GLN A 59 9.30 -34.53 19.46
CA GLN A 59 9.33 -33.40 20.39
C GLN A 59 10.46 -32.44 20.05
N TYR A 60 10.24 -31.15 20.31
CA TYR A 60 11.29 -30.15 20.20
C TYR A 60 12.21 -30.26 21.41
N GLU A 61 13.51 -30.13 21.20
CA GLU A 61 14.53 -30.09 22.24
C GLU A 61 15.57 -29.01 21.91
N LEU A 62 16.05 -28.31 22.94
CA LEU A 62 17.18 -27.40 22.85
C LEU A 62 18.09 -27.70 24.05
N PRO A 63 19.25 -28.35 23.85
CA PRO A 63 20.12 -28.76 24.95
C PRO A 63 20.48 -27.58 25.86
N GLY A 64 20.31 -27.75 27.17
CA GLY A 64 20.63 -26.73 28.17
C GLY A 64 19.63 -25.56 28.28
N HIS A 65 18.51 -25.59 27.56
CA HIS A 65 17.55 -24.50 27.52
C HIS A 65 16.12 -24.94 27.88
N ASN A 66 15.36 -24.04 28.50
CA ASN A 66 13.95 -24.28 28.82
C ASN A 66 13.04 -23.86 27.65
N ILE A 67 12.76 -24.80 26.76
CA ILE A 67 11.89 -24.57 25.59
C ILE A 67 10.43 -24.24 25.97
N GLN A 68 9.96 -24.69 27.14
CA GLN A 68 8.62 -24.35 27.64
C GLN A 68 8.55 -22.86 27.99
N ALA A 69 9.56 -22.34 28.68
CA ALA A 69 9.66 -20.92 29.00
C ALA A 69 9.80 -20.05 27.73
N TRP A 70 10.55 -20.52 26.72
CA TRP A 70 10.59 -19.86 25.41
C TRP A 70 9.20 -19.81 24.77
N ALA A 71 8.48 -20.94 24.75
CA ALA A 71 7.14 -21.00 24.17
C ALA A 71 6.13 -20.11 24.93
N ASP A 72 6.26 -20.02 26.26
CA ASP A 72 5.46 -19.09 27.07
C ASP A 72 5.76 -17.63 26.73
N SER A 73 7.02 -17.28 26.47
CA SER A 73 7.40 -15.94 26.02
C SER A 73 6.83 -15.62 24.63
N VAL A 74 6.93 -16.56 23.68
CA VAL A 74 6.41 -16.40 22.32
C VAL A 74 4.89 -16.20 22.32
N LEU A 75 4.18 -16.97 23.14
CA LEU A 75 2.71 -16.93 23.26
C LEU A 75 2.21 -15.95 24.33
N SER A 76 3.09 -15.13 24.91
CA SER A 76 2.70 -14.18 25.95
C SER A 76 1.70 -13.16 25.39
N TYR A 77 0.75 -12.76 26.24
CA TYR A 77 -0.23 -11.74 25.87
C TYR A 77 0.35 -10.34 26.07
N ARG A 78 -0.01 -9.39 25.20
CA ARG A 78 0.43 -7.97 25.17
C ARG A 78 1.76 -7.76 24.44
N SER A 79 2.53 -6.74 24.83
CA SER A 79 3.63 -6.18 24.04
C SER A 79 4.80 -7.11 23.78
N ASP A 80 4.86 -8.28 24.42
CA ASP A 80 6.06 -9.12 24.44
C ASP A 80 5.90 -10.42 23.63
N GLY A 81 4.68 -10.74 23.20
CA GLY A 81 4.36 -11.91 22.38
C GLY A 81 4.63 -11.70 20.90
N VAL A 82 4.73 -12.81 20.17
CA VAL A 82 4.87 -12.78 18.71
C VAL A 82 3.62 -12.24 18.02
N ASP A 83 2.46 -12.29 18.68
CA ASP A 83 1.21 -11.73 18.21
C ASP A 83 1.29 -10.22 18.00
N GLN A 84 1.77 -9.48 19.00
CA GLN A 84 1.94 -8.04 18.90
C GLN A 84 3.04 -7.68 17.89
N VAL A 85 4.13 -8.44 17.86
CA VAL A 85 5.21 -8.27 16.89
C VAL A 85 4.66 -8.41 15.47
N LEU A 86 3.88 -9.47 15.18
CA LEU A 86 3.27 -9.67 13.88
C LEU A 86 2.26 -8.58 13.53
N TYR A 87 1.43 -8.16 14.49
CA TYR A 87 0.50 -7.05 14.30
C TYR A 87 1.24 -5.77 13.86
N ASN A 88 2.30 -5.40 14.58
CA ASN A 88 3.10 -4.23 14.25
C ASN A 88 3.81 -4.41 12.89
N LEU A 89 4.35 -5.60 12.60
CA LEU A 89 4.98 -5.91 11.31
C LEU A 89 3.99 -5.77 10.13
N LEU A 90 2.78 -6.30 10.29
CA LEU A 90 1.72 -6.22 9.28
C LEU A 90 1.23 -4.79 9.08
N ASP A 91 1.04 -4.03 10.16
CA ASP A 91 0.59 -2.64 10.11
C ASP A 91 1.60 -1.74 9.35
N MET A 92 2.90 -2.05 9.38
CA MET A 92 3.86 -1.29 8.57
C MET A 92 3.78 -1.58 7.08
N VAL A 93 3.40 -2.79 6.69
CA VAL A 93 3.20 -3.14 5.28
C VAL A 93 1.87 -2.58 4.78
N LYS A 94 0.86 -2.61 5.67
CA LYS A 94 -0.52 -2.22 5.40
C LYS A 94 -1.01 -1.37 6.58
N PRO A 95 -0.71 -0.07 6.60
CA PRO A 95 -1.11 0.78 7.71
C PRO A 95 -2.63 0.84 7.80
N HIS A 96 -3.17 0.27 8.87
CA HIS A 96 -4.54 0.49 9.33
C HIS A 96 -4.60 1.75 10.19
N SER A 97 -3.46 2.17 10.72
CA SER A 97 -3.28 3.32 11.59
C SER A 97 -2.45 4.41 10.91
N GLY A 98 -2.57 5.66 11.39
CA GLY A 98 -1.75 6.79 10.92
C GLY A 98 -0.28 6.74 11.34
N VAL A 99 0.22 5.60 11.83
CA VAL A 99 1.52 5.47 12.52
C VAL A 99 2.70 5.98 11.69
N PHE A 100 2.66 5.95 10.35
CA PHE A 100 3.69 6.55 9.48
C PHE A 100 3.15 7.74 8.66
N GLY A 101 2.23 8.52 9.21
CA GLY A 101 1.51 9.52 8.42
C GLY A 101 0.71 8.89 7.28
N GLY A 102 0.27 7.63 7.45
CA GLY A 102 -0.49 6.84 6.46
C GLY A 102 0.35 6.13 5.39
N LYS A 103 1.69 6.24 5.41
CA LYS A 103 2.57 5.56 4.44
C LYS A 103 3.01 4.18 4.92
N SER A 104 3.19 3.22 4.02
CA SER A 104 3.83 1.95 4.39
C SER A 104 5.35 2.08 4.52
N LEU A 105 6.00 1.20 5.28
CA LEU A 105 7.46 1.09 5.31
C LEU A 105 8.07 0.97 3.90
N MET A 106 7.40 0.21 3.04
CA MET A 106 7.82 0.05 1.64
C MET A 106 7.70 1.33 0.84
N GLU A 107 6.69 2.15 1.12
CA GLU A 107 6.52 3.47 0.49
C GLU A 107 7.60 4.45 0.94
N ILE A 108 7.98 4.44 2.22
CA ILE A 108 9.07 5.29 2.72
C ILE A 108 10.41 4.89 2.07
N CYS A 109 10.74 3.59 2.05
CA CYS A 109 11.93 3.08 1.38
C CYS A 109 11.93 3.44 -0.12
N HIS A 110 10.78 3.30 -0.77
CA HIS A 110 10.59 3.67 -2.16
C HIS A 110 10.93 5.14 -2.41
N LEU A 111 10.33 6.07 -1.65
CA LEU A 111 10.55 7.51 -1.80
C LEU A 111 12.01 7.92 -1.61
N ARG A 112 12.74 7.23 -0.73
CA ARG A 112 14.18 7.44 -0.50
C ARG A 112 15.06 6.96 -1.66
N LEU A 113 14.69 5.84 -2.26
CA LEU A 113 15.49 5.20 -3.30
C LEU A 113 15.24 5.76 -4.71
N ILE A 114 14.14 6.49 -4.92
CA ILE A 114 13.86 7.19 -6.20
C ILE A 114 14.55 8.55 -6.33
N ASP A 115 15.46 8.89 -5.41
CA ASP A 115 16.32 10.07 -5.53
C ASP A 115 17.55 9.81 -6.41
N ARG A 116 18.16 10.88 -6.92
CA ARG A 116 19.21 10.86 -7.96
C ARG A 116 20.42 10.01 -7.58
N ASP A 117 20.77 9.98 -6.30
CA ASP A 117 21.98 9.31 -5.81
C ASP A 117 21.78 7.80 -5.57
N ASN A 118 20.53 7.32 -5.53
CA ASN A 118 20.20 5.97 -5.09
C ASN A 118 19.44 5.11 -6.12
N LEU A 119 19.03 5.72 -7.24
CA LEU A 119 18.13 5.06 -8.21
C LEU A 119 18.73 3.78 -8.84
N GLU A 120 20.05 3.74 -9.02
CA GLU A 120 20.76 2.54 -9.49
C GLU A 120 20.57 1.35 -8.54
N LYS A 121 20.59 1.59 -7.23
CA LYS A 121 20.42 0.56 -6.20
C LYS A 121 18.96 0.20 -5.92
N TYR A 122 18.01 0.97 -6.45
CA TYR A 122 16.58 0.82 -6.11
C TYR A 122 16.08 -0.61 -6.30
N THR A 123 16.37 -1.26 -7.44
CA THR A 123 15.76 -2.58 -7.75
C THR A 123 16.21 -3.61 -6.71
N GLU A 124 17.52 -3.69 -6.51
CA GLU A 124 18.14 -4.63 -5.58
C GLU A 124 17.65 -4.35 -4.15
N LYS A 125 17.74 -3.09 -3.68
CA LYS A 125 17.38 -2.72 -2.30
C LYS A 125 15.89 -2.92 -2.01
N MET A 126 15.00 -2.57 -2.94
CA MET A 126 13.55 -2.78 -2.75
C MET A 126 13.19 -4.27 -2.76
N GLN A 127 13.82 -5.08 -3.61
CA GLN A 127 13.62 -6.53 -3.60
C GLN A 127 14.14 -7.17 -2.32
N GLN A 128 15.34 -6.77 -1.86
CA GLN A 128 15.91 -7.26 -0.61
C GLN A 128 15.02 -6.87 0.58
N LYS A 129 14.54 -5.62 0.64
CA LYS A 129 13.67 -5.16 1.73
C LYS A 129 12.32 -5.88 1.72
N ALA A 130 11.73 -6.08 0.54
CA ALA A 130 10.49 -6.85 0.40
C ALA A 130 10.67 -8.30 0.86
N ALA A 131 11.78 -8.95 0.48
CA ALA A 131 12.11 -10.30 0.91
C ALA A 131 12.35 -10.38 2.43
N GLN A 132 13.03 -9.39 3.02
CA GLN A 132 13.26 -9.32 4.47
C GLN A 132 11.92 -9.26 5.22
N VAL A 133 11.03 -8.34 4.82
CA VAL A 133 9.72 -8.15 5.45
C VAL A 133 8.86 -9.40 5.32
N TYR A 134 8.80 -9.99 4.12
CA TYR A 134 8.04 -11.21 3.88
C TYR A 134 8.58 -12.39 4.73
N GLY A 135 9.91 -12.52 4.80
CA GLY A 135 10.59 -13.54 5.60
C GLY A 135 10.37 -13.38 7.10
N LEU A 136 10.42 -12.15 7.61
CA LEU A 136 10.11 -11.84 9.01
C LEU A 136 8.68 -12.25 9.35
N ILE A 137 7.68 -11.79 8.59
CA ILE A 137 6.27 -12.13 8.87
C ILE A 137 6.04 -13.64 8.81
N GLY A 138 6.58 -14.32 7.80
CA GLY A 138 6.50 -15.78 7.70
C GLY A 138 7.20 -16.50 8.88
N GLY A 139 8.36 -15.99 9.28
CA GLY A 139 9.10 -16.47 10.45
C GLY A 139 8.34 -16.29 11.76
N GLY A 140 7.65 -15.17 11.95
CA GLY A 140 6.79 -14.92 13.11
C GLY A 140 5.67 -15.95 13.24
N TYR A 141 5.01 -16.28 12.14
CA TYR A 141 4.02 -17.36 12.15
C TYR A 141 4.64 -18.74 12.41
N ALA A 142 5.85 -19.00 11.89
CA ALA A 142 6.56 -20.25 12.15
C ALA A 142 6.88 -20.42 13.64
N VAL A 143 7.46 -19.41 14.29
CA VAL A 143 7.76 -19.48 15.73
C VAL A 143 6.48 -19.60 16.57
N TRP A 144 5.38 -18.93 16.18
CA TRP A 144 4.08 -19.09 16.84
C TRP A 144 3.59 -20.53 16.76
N ILE A 145 3.57 -21.11 15.56
CA ILE A 145 3.11 -22.50 15.36
C ILE A 145 4.00 -23.48 16.14
N THR A 146 5.31 -23.26 16.17
CA THR A 146 6.23 -24.09 16.97
C THR A 146 5.96 -23.97 18.47
N ALA A 147 5.75 -22.76 18.98
CA ALA A 147 5.38 -22.55 20.39
C ALA A 147 4.05 -23.24 20.75
N LEU A 148 3.03 -23.19 19.87
CA LEU A 148 1.78 -23.93 20.08
C LEU A 148 2.01 -25.44 20.17
N ARG A 149 2.93 -26.00 19.37
CA ARG A 149 3.30 -27.42 19.45
C ARG A 149 3.97 -27.75 20.78
N ILE A 150 4.90 -26.91 21.24
CA ILE A 150 5.60 -27.11 22.52
C ILE A 150 4.63 -27.04 23.71
N LYS A 151 3.58 -26.21 23.63
CA LYS A 151 2.55 -26.09 24.67
C LYS A 151 1.40 -27.11 24.54
N ASP A 152 1.51 -28.11 23.67
CA ASP A 152 0.45 -29.10 23.39
C ASP A 152 -0.89 -28.48 22.93
N ARG A 153 -0.85 -27.28 22.31
CA ARG A 153 -2.00 -26.53 21.79
C ARG A 153 -2.24 -26.81 20.29
N ALA A 154 -2.09 -28.08 19.90
CA ALA A 154 -2.11 -28.47 18.49
C ALA A 154 -3.45 -28.18 17.77
N SER A 155 -4.55 -28.13 18.52
CA SER A 155 -5.89 -27.80 18.01
C SER A 155 -5.99 -26.39 17.41
N GLU A 156 -5.12 -25.45 17.82
CA GLU A 156 -5.14 -24.06 17.34
C GLU A 156 -4.33 -23.87 16.04
N ILE A 157 -3.43 -24.81 15.72
CA ILE A 157 -2.52 -24.73 14.57
C ILE A 157 -3.26 -24.59 13.23
N PRO A 158 -4.37 -25.31 12.94
CA PRO A 158 -5.08 -25.15 11.67
C PRO A 158 -5.64 -23.74 11.46
N ALA A 159 -6.16 -23.11 12.52
CA ALA A 159 -6.66 -21.74 12.47
C ALA A 159 -5.51 -20.77 12.18
N LYS A 160 -4.42 -20.86 12.95
CA LYS A 160 -3.24 -20.00 12.78
C LYS A 160 -2.56 -20.18 11.42
N THR A 161 -2.56 -21.39 10.88
CA THR A 161 -2.02 -21.67 9.53
C THR A 161 -2.87 -21.02 8.43
N ARG A 162 -4.20 -21.00 8.57
CA ARG A 162 -5.09 -20.29 7.63
C ARG A 162 -4.87 -18.79 7.67
N GLU A 163 -4.75 -18.23 8.87
CA GLU A 163 -4.42 -16.82 9.08
C GLU A 163 -3.09 -16.47 8.41
N MET A 164 -2.02 -17.21 8.70
CA MET A 164 -0.70 -17.05 8.07
C MET A 164 -0.78 -17.02 6.53
N LYS A 165 -1.49 -17.98 5.93
CA LYS A 165 -1.64 -18.05 4.47
C LYS A 165 -2.36 -16.84 3.90
N SER A 166 -3.42 -16.38 4.59
CA SER A 166 -4.17 -15.19 4.22
C SER A 166 -3.30 -13.93 4.28
N GLU A 167 -2.61 -13.72 5.40
CA GLU A 167 -1.75 -12.55 5.61
C GLU A 167 -0.57 -12.54 4.63
N LEU A 168 0.14 -13.66 4.45
CA LEU A 168 1.27 -13.72 3.52
C LEU A 168 0.84 -13.51 2.06
N SER A 169 -0.32 -14.02 1.64
CA SER A 169 -0.88 -13.73 0.31
C SER A 169 -1.16 -12.23 0.13
N THR A 170 -1.70 -11.62 1.18
CA THR A 170 -2.11 -10.21 1.20
C THR A 170 -0.88 -9.31 1.20
N VAL A 171 0.12 -9.59 2.03
CA VAL A 171 1.45 -8.95 2.06
C VAL A 171 2.15 -9.11 0.72
N GLY A 172 2.26 -10.34 0.20
CA GLY A 172 2.92 -10.61 -1.09
C GLY A 172 2.31 -9.78 -2.22
N THR A 173 0.97 -9.71 -2.28
CA THR A 173 0.26 -8.87 -3.24
C THR A 173 0.63 -7.38 -3.12
N SER A 174 0.72 -6.85 -1.90
CA SER A 174 1.11 -5.45 -1.67
C SER A 174 2.57 -5.17 -2.06
N LEU A 175 3.47 -6.13 -1.84
CA LEU A 175 4.89 -6.00 -2.18
C LEU A 175 5.14 -6.01 -3.71
N LEU A 176 4.25 -6.61 -4.51
CA LEU A 176 4.39 -6.64 -5.99
C LEU A 176 4.50 -5.26 -6.62
N LYS A 177 3.94 -4.21 -6.00
CA LYS A 177 4.09 -2.82 -6.46
C LYS A 177 5.57 -2.42 -6.56
N TYR A 178 6.40 -2.93 -5.66
CA TYR A 178 7.80 -2.51 -5.49
C TYR A 178 8.82 -3.48 -6.10
N THR A 179 8.41 -4.72 -6.37
CA THR A 179 9.33 -5.79 -6.83
C THR A 179 9.18 -6.14 -8.32
N LYS A 180 8.14 -5.65 -9.00
CA LYS A 180 7.94 -5.84 -10.44
C LYS A 180 9.00 -5.10 -11.28
N PRO A 181 9.31 -5.60 -12.50
CA PRO A 181 10.18 -4.91 -13.45
C PRO A 181 9.73 -3.47 -13.67
N LYS A 182 10.68 -2.54 -13.55
CA LYS A 182 10.45 -1.10 -13.64
C LYS A 182 9.99 -0.73 -15.04
N ASN A 183 9.25 0.38 -15.11
CA ASN A 183 8.97 1.06 -16.37
C ASN A 183 9.79 2.36 -16.51
N TRP A 184 10.80 2.57 -15.67
CA TRP A 184 11.70 3.74 -15.65
C TRP A 184 13.16 3.28 -15.57
N ARG A 185 14.10 4.17 -15.93
CA ARG A 185 15.54 3.87 -15.99
C ARG A 185 16.34 4.63 -14.93
N ALA A 186 17.48 4.06 -14.53
CA ALA A 186 18.38 4.69 -13.56
C ALA A 186 19.16 5.89 -14.14
N ASP A 187 19.35 5.92 -15.46
CA ASP A 187 20.02 7.00 -16.19
C ASP A 187 19.09 8.19 -16.50
N TRP A 188 17.86 8.19 -15.97
CA TRP A 188 16.86 9.25 -16.16
C TRP A 188 16.44 9.49 -17.62
N ARG A 189 16.68 8.52 -18.50
CA ARG A 189 16.17 8.54 -19.87
C ARG A 189 14.72 8.04 -19.90
N CYS A 190 13.93 8.66 -20.75
CA CYS A 190 12.52 8.35 -20.97
C CYS A 190 12.18 8.30 -22.46
N GLY A 191 10.95 7.91 -22.80
CA GLY A 191 10.46 7.90 -24.17
C GLY A 191 10.78 6.63 -24.96
N PRO A 192 10.30 6.57 -26.22
CA PRO A 192 10.31 5.36 -27.04
C PRO A 192 11.71 4.88 -27.44
N ALA A 193 12.68 5.78 -27.49
CA ALA A 193 14.07 5.44 -27.83
C ALA A 193 14.82 4.75 -26.68
N TYR A 194 14.25 4.71 -25.47
CA TYR A 194 14.91 4.19 -24.28
C TYR A 194 14.02 3.14 -23.61
N PRO A 195 14.14 1.86 -23.97
CA PRO A 195 13.41 0.80 -23.29
C PRO A 195 13.79 0.71 -21.80
N ALA A 196 12.81 0.49 -20.93
CA ALA A 196 13.02 0.12 -19.53
C ALA A 196 13.19 -1.40 -19.37
N ASP A 197 13.45 -1.86 -18.14
CA ASP A 197 13.66 -3.28 -17.80
C ASP A 197 12.49 -4.19 -18.20
N ASN A 198 11.28 -3.63 -18.30
CA ASN A 198 10.10 -4.35 -18.76
C ASN A 198 9.92 -4.38 -20.30
N GLY A 199 10.89 -3.90 -21.07
CA GLY A 199 10.90 -3.86 -22.53
C GLY A 199 10.02 -2.78 -23.17
N LYS A 200 9.32 -1.96 -22.37
CA LYS A 200 8.48 -0.85 -22.87
C LYS A 200 9.26 0.47 -22.89
N PRO A 201 8.81 1.49 -23.64
CA PRO A 201 9.33 2.85 -23.53
C PRO A 201 9.45 3.30 -22.07
N ALA A 202 10.63 3.77 -21.68
CA ALA A 202 10.88 4.23 -20.33
C ALA A 202 10.04 5.47 -20.00
N LYS A 203 9.56 5.54 -18.77
CA LYS A 203 8.83 6.66 -18.21
C LYS A 203 9.67 7.33 -17.14
N CYS A 204 9.32 8.57 -16.82
CA CYS A 204 9.83 9.21 -15.63
C CYS A 204 9.03 8.75 -14.42
N HIS A 205 9.70 8.67 -13.27
CA HIS A 205 9.07 8.17 -12.06
C HIS A 205 8.10 9.22 -11.51
N PRO A 206 6.79 8.92 -11.37
CA PRO A 206 5.76 9.90 -11.04
C PRO A 206 5.94 10.52 -9.65
N ASP A 207 6.45 9.75 -8.68
CA ASP A 207 6.69 10.20 -7.30
C ASP A 207 8.10 10.79 -7.10
N SER A 208 8.94 10.83 -8.15
CA SER A 208 10.30 11.36 -8.03
C SER A 208 10.36 12.87 -8.17
N LYS A 209 11.51 13.45 -7.82
CA LYS A 209 11.81 14.87 -8.04
C LYS A 209 11.74 15.27 -9.53
N PHE A 210 11.84 14.33 -10.46
CA PHE A 210 11.91 14.57 -11.91
C PHE A 210 10.85 13.78 -12.68
N PRO A 211 9.56 14.10 -12.50
CA PRO A 211 8.47 13.22 -12.94
C PRO A 211 8.02 13.47 -14.39
N CYS A 212 8.62 14.42 -15.10
CA CYS A 212 8.19 14.79 -16.45
C CYS A 212 9.24 14.42 -17.49
N CYS A 213 8.82 13.81 -18.60
CA CYS A 213 9.68 13.51 -19.73
C CYS A 213 9.64 14.64 -20.75
N SER A 214 10.80 15.21 -21.05
CA SER A 214 10.97 16.18 -22.14
C SER A 214 11.01 15.51 -23.52
N PRO A 215 10.79 16.27 -24.61
CA PRO A 215 10.98 15.78 -25.99
C PRO A 215 12.39 15.23 -26.26
N ASN A 216 13.37 15.66 -25.47
CA ASN A 216 14.76 15.22 -25.55
C ASN A 216 15.03 13.91 -24.80
N ASN A 217 13.98 13.20 -24.37
CA ASN A 217 14.05 11.89 -23.70
C ASN A 217 14.78 11.96 -22.35
N TRP A 218 14.64 13.08 -21.64
CA TRP A 218 15.16 13.29 -20.29
C TRP A 218 14.06 13.56 -19.28
N CYS A 219 14.18 12.95 -18.11
CA CYS A 219 13.35 13.25 -16.95
C CYS A 219 13.76 14.54 -16.26
N GLY A 220 12.78 15.38 -15.92
CA GLY A 220 12.98 16.63 -15.20
C GLY A 220 11.70 17.16 -14.57
N ASN A 221 11.76 18.38 -14.01
CA ASN A 221 10.66 19.00 -13.27
C ASN A 221 10.46 20.50 -13.56
N THR A 222 11.18 21.04 -14.54
CA THR A 222 11.04 22.44 -14.94
C THR A 222 9.94 22.63 -15.99
N ALA A 223 9.57 23.86 -16.30
CA ALA A 223 8.61 24.16 -17.37
C ALA A 223 9.01 23.51 -18.71
N ASN A 224 10.30 23.45 -19.03
CA ASN A 224 10.82 22.80 -20.25
C ASN A 224 10.71 21.26 -20.24
N HIS A 225 10.34 20.66 -19.10
CA HIS A 225 10.12 19.23 -18.95
C HIS A 225 8.65 18.88 -18.74
N CYS A 226 7.87 19.76 -18.10
CA CYS A 226 6.48 19.48 -17.73
C CYS A 226 5.44 20.28 -18.51
N GLY A 227 5.80 21.46 -19.03
CA GLY A 227 4.85 22.42 -19.64
C GLY A 227 5.13 22.72 -21.12
N CYS A 228 5.95 21.91 -21.79
CA CYS A 228 6.32 22.12 -23.19
C CYS A 228 5.46 21.29 -24.16
N ALA A 229 5.43 21.69 -25.44
CA ALA A 229 4.85 20.85 -26.49
C ALA A 229 5.62 19.54 -26.61
N GLY A 230 4.93 18.40 -26.46
CA GLY A 230 5.53 17.06 -26.49
C GLY A 230 6.14 16.60 -25.16
N CYS A 231 6.09 17.41 -24.11
CA CYS A 231 6.39 16.97 -22.75
C CYS A 231 5.32 16.00 -22.23
N VAL A 232 5.72 14.99 -21.45
CA VAL A 232 4.80 14.08 -20.76
C VAL A 232 5.01 14.18 -19.25
N ASP A 233 4.06 14.76 -18.55
CA ASP A 233 4.04 14.80 -17.08
C ASP A 233 3.44 13.49 -16.54
N PHE A 234 4.25 12.72 -15.80
CA PHE A 234 3.78 11.47 -15.20
C PHE A 234 3.16 11.68 -13.81
N ARG A 235 3.25 12.87 -13.20
CA ARG A 235 2.54 13.17 -11.95
C ARG A 235 1.05 13.01 -12.18
N GLY A 236 0.39 12.25 -11.32
CA GLY A 236 -1.08 12.20 -11.28
C GLY A 236 -1.80 11.65 -12.52
N LYS A 237 -1.11 11.21 -13.59
CA LYS A 237 -1.80 10.67 -14.78
C LYS A 237 -2.31 9.25 -14.51
N ALA A 238 -3.50 9.20 -13.90
CA ALA A 238 -4.23 7.97 -13.60
C ALA A 238 -5.05 7.46 -14.78
N TRP A 239 -5.06 8.14 -15.92
CA TRP A 239 -5.85 7.81 -17.11
C TRP A 239 -5.00 7.57 -18.35
N ARG A 240 -5.57 6.88 -19.33
CA ARG A 240 -4.88 6.50 -20.58
C ARG A 240 -5.43 7.29 -21.77
N ASP A 241 -4.55 7.59 -22.72
CA ASP A 241 -4.89 8.32 -23.93
C ASP A 241 -5.78 7.49 -24.88
N ASP A 242 -5.74 6.16 -24.77
CA ASP A 242 -6.60 5.22 -25.52
C ASP A 242 -7.96 4.97 -24.87
N LEU A 243 -8.30 5.74 -23.83
CA LEU A 243 -9.57 5.66 -23.10
C LEU A 243 -9.87 4.30 -22.47
N ARG A 244 -8.87 3.42 -22.29
CA ARG A 244 -9.05 2.18 -21.53
C ARG A 244 -8.97 2.45 -20.03
N CYS A 245 -9.78 1.74 -19.25
CA CYS A 245 -9.88 1.90 -17.80
C CYS A 245 -10.04 0.56 -17.07
N GLY A 246 -9.89 0.56 -15.74
CA GLY A 246 -10.07 -0.58 -14.86
C GLY A 246 -8.92 -1.58 -14.84
N ALA A 247 -9.11 -2.65 -14.07
CA ALA A 247 -8.16 -3.74 -13.96
C ALA A 247 -7.91 -4.40 -15.33
N GLY A 248 -6.63 -4.64 -15.65
CA GLY A 248 -6.18 -5.13 -16.96
C GLY A 248 -5.62 -4.04 -17.88
N TYR A 249 -5.88 -2.76 -17.58
CA TYR A 249 -5.38 -1.61 -18.35
C TYR A 249 -4.60 -0.67 -17.43
N PRO A 250 -3.30 -0.89 -17.19
CA PRO A 250 -2.52 -0.02 -16.31
C PRO A 250 -2.37 1.39 -16.88
N ALA A 251 -2.60 2.41 -16.06
CA ALA A 251 -2.33 3.80 -16.38
C ALA A 251 -0.83 4.10 -16.40
N PRO A 252 -0.43 5.30 -16.84
CA PRO A 252 0.97 5.74 -16.79
C PRO A 252 1.62 5.57 -15.41
N ASN A 253 0.86 5.80 -14.34
CA ASN A 253 1.24 5.61 -12.94
C ASN A 253 1.29 4.14 -12.45
N GLY A 254 1.02 3.16 -13.31
CA GLY A 254 1.10 1.73 -13.00
C GLY A 254 -0.09 1.15 -12.24
N GLN A 255 -1.03 1.97 -11.77
CA GLN A 255 -2.29 1.52 -11.18
C GLN A 255 -3.31 1.15 -12.28
N PRO A 256 -4.40 0.42 -11.95
CA PRO A 256 -5.53 0.30 -12.87
C PRO A 256 -5.94 1.68 -13.38
N ALA A 257 -6.06 1.82 -14.70
CA ALA A 257 -6.37 3.11 -15.28
C ALA A 257 -7.76 3.59 -14.85
N LYS A 258 -7.83 4.81 -14.37
CA LYS A 258 -9.06 5.56 -14.18
C LYS A 258 -9.43 6.24 -15.49
N CYS A 259 -10.64 6.78 -15.54
CA CYS A 259 -10.97 7.79 -16.51
C CYS A 259 -10.63 9.17 -15.94
N ASP A 260 -10.29 10.10 -16.82
CA ASP A 260 -9.97 11.47 -16.43
C ASP A 260 -11.22 12.10 -15.80
N PRO A 261 -11.22 12.40 -14.48
CA PRO A 261 -12.41 12.90 -13.79
C PRO A 261 -12.86 14.27 -14.30
N ASP A 262 -11.94 15.07 -14.83
CA ASP A 262 -12.18 16.40 -15.40
C ASP A 262 -12.27 16.38 -16.94
N GLY A 263 -12.05 15.21 -17.54
CA GLY A 263 -12.06 15.00 -18.98
C GLY A 263 -13.46 14.82 -19.58
N LYS A 264 -13.53 14.84 -20.92
CA LYS A 264 -14.78 14.65 -21.69
C LYS A 264 -15.49 13.30 -21.42
N TYR A 265 -14.75 12.31 -20.92
CA TYR A 265 -15.20 10.92 -20.77
C TYR A 265 -14.84 10.38 -19.38
N PRO A 266 -15.51 10.82 -18.31
CA PRO A 266 -15.02 10.61 -16.95
C PRO A 266 -15.48 9.28 -16.32
N CYS A 267 -16.29 8.48 -17.00
CA CYS A 267 -16.88 7.26 -16.45
C CYS A 267 -16.32 6.01 -17.13
N CYS A 268 -15.97 5.00 -16.35
CA CYS A 268 -15.47 3.72 -16.84
C CYS A 268 -16.59 2.68 -16.89
N SER A 269 -16.90 2.18 -18.08
CA SER A 269 -17.89 1.12 -18.27
C SER A 269 -17.38 -0.27 -17.85
N PRO A 270 -18.28 -1.25 -17.63
CA PRO A 270 -17.89 -2.65 -17.41
C PRO A 270 -16.98 -3.20 -18.51
N GLY A 271 -17.18 -2.72 -19.75
CA GLY A 271 -16.36 -3.03 -20.93
C GLY A 271 -14.95 -2.44 -20.92
N LYS A 272 -14.55 -1.74 -19.86
CA LYS A 272 -13.21 -1.16 -19.68
C LYS A 272 -12.89 -0.02 -20.65
N TRP A 273 -13.89 0.83 -20.91
CA TRP A 273 -13.79 2.03 -21.74
C TRP A 273 -14.30 3.26 -21.00
N CYS A 274 -13.59 4.38 -21.16
CA CYS A 274 -14.00 5.69 -20.69
C CYS A 274 -15.05 6.29 -21.62
N GLY A 275 -16.15 6.78 -21.04
CA GLY A 275 -17.23 7.44 -21.75
C GLY A 275 -18.02 8.39 -20.85
N LYS A 276 -19.15 8.88 -21.38
CA LYS A 276 -19.99 9.89 -20.71
C LYS A 276 -21.50 9.64 -20.83
N THR A 277 -21.92 8.55 -21.45
CA THR A 277 -23.35 8.20 -21.60
C THR A 277 -23.85 7.46 -20.36
N THR A 278 -25.16 7.26 -20.26
CA THR A 278 -25.78 6.40 -19.23
C THR A 278 -25.12 5.03 -19.18
N ASP A 279 -24.86 4.38 -20.32
CA ASP A 279 -24.17 3.07 -20.35
C ASP A 279 -22.72 3.08 -19.81
N HIS A 280 -22.13 4.27 -19.62
CA HIS A 280 -20.80 4.44 -19.04
C HIS A 280 -20.83 4.93 -17.59
N CYS A 281 -21.82 5.75 -17.23
CA CYS A 281 -21.87 6.46 -15.94
C CYS A 281 -22.98 5.99 -15.00
N ASP A 282 -24.06 5.39 -15.52
CA ASP A 282 -25.27 5.00 -14.79
C ASP A 282 -25.68 3.58 -15.17
N CYS A 283 -24.88 2.63 -14.71
CA CYS A 283 -24.95 1.23 -15.10
C CYS A 283 -24.44 0.32 -13.99
N SER A 284 -24.82 -0.96 -14.02
CA SER A 284 -24.31 -1.93 -13.05
C SER A 284 -22.82 -2.23 -13.33
N GLY A 285 -21.95 -1.85 -12.40
CA GLY A 285 -20.51 -2.12 -12.47
C GLY A 285 -19.66 -1.09 -13.21
N CYS A 286 -20.21 0.05 -13.63
CA CYS A 286 -19.37 1.19 -14.00
C CYS A 286 -18.80 1.92 -12.78
N VAL A 287 -17.74 2.67 -13.02
CA VAL A 287 -17.11 3.56 -12.04
C VAL A 287 -17.08 4.97 -12.61
N ASP A 288 -17.84 5.88 -12.01
CA ASP A 288 -17.79 7.30 -12.31
C ASP A 288 -16.65 7.95 -11.50
N TYR A 289 -15.66 8.52 -12.18
CA TYR A 289 -14.50 9.11 -11.51
C TYR A 289 -14.69 10.60 -11.19
N ARG A 290 -15.78 11.22 -11.62
CA ARG A 290 -16.13 12.57 -11.16
C ARG A 290 -16.26 12.52 -9.65
N GLU A 291 -15.58 13.40 -8.90
CA GLU A 291 -15.74 13.51 -7.45
C GLU A 291 -17.09 14.14 -7.08
N LYS A 292 -18.17 13.56 -7.58
CA LYS A 292 -19.51 14.04 -7.32
C LYS A 292 -20.04 13.32 -6.09
N ALA A 293 -19.70 13.87 -4.93
CA ALA A 293 -20.41 13.55 -3.70
C ALA A 293 -21.83 14.15 -3.70
N TRP A 294 -22.14 15.07 -4.61
CA TRP A 294 -23.43 15.74 -4.76
C TRP A 294 -24.18 15.30 -6.02
N ARG A 295 -25.47 15.61 -6.08
CA ARG A 295 -26.34 15.24 -7.20
C ARG A 295 -26.79 16.50 -7.96
N ASP A 296 -27.00 16.36 -9.27
CA ASP A 296 -27.52 17.46 -10.11
C ASP A 296 -28.95 17.88 -9.75
N ASP A 297 -29.71 16.98 -9.12
CA ASP A 297 -31.07 17.22 -8.66
C ASP A 297 -31.14 17.83 -7.26
N PHE A 298 -30.00 18.26 -6.69
CA PHE A 298 -29.88 18.85 -5.36
C PHE A 298 -30.39 17.97 -4.21
N ARG A 299 -30.50 16.64 -4.41
CA ARG A 299 -30.81 15.71 -3.31
C ARG A 299 -29.55 15.33 -2.53
N CYS A 300 -29.73 15.13 -1.22
CA CYS A 300 -28.66 14.78 -0.29
C CYS A 300 -29.14 13.73 0.72
N GLY A 301 -28.26 13.17 1.54
CA GLY A 301 -28.58 12.21 2.59
C GLY A 301 -28.61 10.74 2.14
N ALA A 302 -28.77 9.84 3.10
CA ALA A 302 -28.63 8.40 2.90
C ALA A 302 -29.66 7.77 1.95
N GLY A 303 -30.83 8.40 1.78
CA GLY A 303 -31.86 7.96 0.83
C GLY A 303 -31.56 8.34 -0.63
N TYR A 304 -30.53 9.14 -0.87
CA TYR A 304 -30.17 9.64 -2.20
C TYR A 304 -28.68 9.41 -2.43
N PRO A 305 -28.26 8.21 -2.86
CA PRO A 305 -26.86 7.95 -3.15
C PRO A 305 -26.33 8.91 -4.22
N ALA A 306 -25.11 9.42 -4.02
CA ALA A 306 -24.39 10.14 -5.07
C ALA A 306 -23.87 9.15 -6.12
N PRO A 307 -23.34 9.63 -7.27
CA PRO A 307 -22.70 8.79 -8.28
C PRO A 307 -21.59 7.87 -7.73
N ASN A 308 -20.97 8.24 -6.60
CA ASN A 308 -19.96 7.42 -5.92
C ASN A 308 -20.55 6.31 -5.00
N GLY A 309 -21.87 6.14 -4.97
CA GLY A 309 -22.57 5.12 -4.17
C GLY A 309 -22.68 5.42 -2.67
N GLN A 310 -22.10 6.51 -2.19
CA GLN A 310 -22.22 6.99 -0.81
C GLN A 310 -23.46 7.89 -0.68
N PRO A 311 -23.97 8.13 0.56
CA PRO A 311 -24.97 9.16 0.79
C PRO A 311 -24.57 10.49 0.14
N ALA A 312 -25.47 11.09 -0.66
CA ALA A 312 -25.14 12.35 -1.32
C ALA A 312 -24.97 13.48 -0.30
N LYS A 313 -23.97 14.32 -0.54
CA LYS A 313 -23.69 15.57 0.17
C LYS A 313 -24.16 16.74 -0.67
N CYS A 314 -24.19 17.92 -0.06
CA CYS A 314 -24.30 19.17 -0.81
C CYS A 314 -22.90 19.69 -1.13
N ASP A 315 -22.78 20.41 -2.24
CA ASP A 315 -21.51 20.99 -2.68
C ASP A 315 -21.03 22.03 -1.64
N PRO A 316 -19.92 21.76 -0.93
CA PRO A 316 -19.45 22.63 0.16
C PRO A 316 -18.97 24.01 -0.34
N ASP A 317 -18.57 24.10 -1.60
CA ASP A 317 -18.09 25.34 -2.25
C ASP A 317 -19.18 25.99 -3.12
N GLY A 318 -20.35 25.36 -3.23
CA GLY A 318 -21.48 25.79 -4.04
C GLY A 318 -22.43 26.77 -3.33
N ILE A 319 -23.40 27.30 -4.09
CA ILE A 319 -24.41 28.25 -3.58
C ILE A 319 -25.30 27.62 -2.49
N TYR A 320 -25.45 26.28 -2.49
CA TYR A 320 -26.36 25.53 -1.64
C TYR A 320 -25.63 24.47 -0.80
N PRO A 321 -24.79 24.85 0.18
CA PRO A 321 -23.89 23.93 0.88
C PRO A 321 -24.55 23.12 1.99
N CYS A 322 -25.81 23.36 2.32
CA CYS A 322 -26.48 22.74 3.46
C CYS A 322 -27.53 21.72 3.04
N CYS A 323 -27.48 20.52 3.60
CA CYS A 323 -28.47 19.48 3.41
C CYS A 323 -29.57 19.58 4.48
N SER A 324 -30.79 19.94 4.07
CA SER A 324 -31.96 19.97 4.96
C SER A 324 -32.34 18.58 5.47
N LYS A 325 -33.12 18.54 6.56
CA LYS A 325 -33.76 17.30 7.06
C LYS A 325 -34.66 16.61 6.03
N TYR A 326 -35.04 17.30 4.95
CA TYR A 326 -35.86 16.78 3.86
C TYR A 326 -35.05 16.27 2.66
N ASN A 327 -33.72 16.12 2.83
CA ASN A 327 -32.83 15.60 1.79
C ASN A 327 -32.72 16.52 0.57
N TRP A 328 -32.70 17.84 0.79
CA TRP A 328 -32.51 18.86 -0.23
C TRP A 328 -31.37 19.81 0.14
N CYS A 329 -30.55 20.15 -0.85
CA CYS A 329 -29.51 21.16 -0.73
C CYS A 329 -30.08 22.57 -0.81
N GLY A 330 -29.66 23.44 0.10
CA GLY A 330 -30.03 24.86 0.13
C GLY A 330 -29.05 25.68 0.99
N ASN A 331 -29.39 26.94 1.19
CA ASN A 331 -28.54 27.91 1.91
C ASN A 331 -29.33 28.84 2.86
N THR A 332 -30.60 28.54 3.13
CA THR A 332 -31.41 29.28 4.11
C THR A 332 -31.25 28.69 5.51
N ALA A 333 -31.72 29.41 6.54
CA ALA A 333 -31.74 28.90 7.92
C ALA A 333 -32.46 27.54 8.03
N ASP A 334 -33.53 27.32 7.25
CA ASP A 334 -34.23 26.02 7.22
C ASP A 334 -33.40 24.86 6.64
N HIS A 335 -32.30 25.18 5.94
CA HIS A 335 -31.36 24.20 5.40
C HIS A 335 -30.09 24.08 6.25
N CYS A 336 -29.61 25.18 6.85
CA CYS A 336 -28.32 25.24 7.55
C CYS A 336 -28.42 25.23 9.08
N ASP A 337 -29.50 25.77 9.66
CA ASP A 337 -29.68 26.05 11.10
C ASP A 337 -30.89 25.32 11.69
N CYS A 338 -31.11 24.09 11.23
CA CYS A 338 -32.27 23.27 11.56
C CYS A 338 -31.88 22.02 12.35
N SER A 339 -32.84 21.48 13.12
CA SER A 339 -32.64 20.18 13.77
C SER A 339 -32.61 19.07 12.73
N GLY A 340 -31.44 18.44 12.55
CA GLY A 340 -31.25 17.29 11.65
C GLY A 340 -30.76 17.62 10.24
N CYS A 341 -30.39 18.87 9.95
CA CYS A 341 -29.61 19.17 8.74
C CYS A 341 -28.11 18.97 8.95
N VAL A 342 -27.40 18.90 7.83
CA VAL A 342 -25.94 18.84 7.77
C VAL A 342 -25.43 20.01 6.95
N ASN A 343 -24.65 20.89 7.56
CA ASN A 343 -23.97 21.98 6.88
C ASN A 343 -22.59 21.51 6.42
N TYR A 344 -22.33 21.52 5.12
CA TYR A 344 -21.06 21.06 4.53
C TYR A 344 -20.05 22.19 4.28
N PHE A 345 -20.37 23.44 4.64
CA PHE A 345 -19.45 24.55 4.49
C PHE A 345 -18.16 24.25 5.27
N SER A 346 -17.05 24.05 4.56
CA SER A 346 -15.75 23.97 5.23
C SER A 346 -15.43 25.36 5.72
N LEU A 347 -15.41 25.56 7.04
CA LEU A 347 -14.72 26.71 7.62
C LEU A 347 -13.24 26.55 7.24
N GLY A 348 -12.84 27.25 6.18
CA GLY A 348 -11.46 27.69 6.05
C GLY A 348 -11.19 28.71 7.15
N LEU A 349 -10.91 28.21 8.36
CA LEU A 349 -10.07 28.75 9.44
C LEU A 349 -10.11 27.82 10.66
#